data_AF-A0A560H6A4-F1
#
_entry.id   AF-A0A560H6A4-F1
#
_cell.length_a   1.000
_cell.length_b   1.000
_cell.length_c   1.000
_cell.angle_alpha   90.00
_cell.angle_beta   90.00
_cell.angle_gamma   90.00
#
_symmetry.space_group_name_H-M   'P 1'
#
loop_
_entity.id
_entity.type
_entity.pdbx_description
1 polymer ?
#
loop_
_entity_poly.entity_id
_entity_poly.type
_entity_poly.pdbx_seq_one_letter_code
_entity_poly.pdbx_strand_id
1 'polypeptide(L)'
;MRFVPVKTLDQQGVLSLHRVRAAFVRQRTAAINTVRGLLTEFGIVAGKGIQRIAELRQRMDKVGGDLLPDEARAAISEAFEHIDTLSTRIASVEARIVAWHKSSAASRRLASALGVGPITASAIVASVGDGR
;
A
#
# COMPACT_ATOMS: atom_id res chain seq x y z
N MET A 1 -35.00 -11.36 8.76
CA MET A 1 -33.83 -10.51 8.43
C MET A 1 -32.86 -10.53 9.60
N ARG A 2 -31.57 -10.78 9.37
CA ARG A 2 -30.53 -10.69 10.41
C ARG A 2 -29.95 -9.28 10.38
N PHE A 3 -30.19 -8.50 11.43
CA PHE A 3 -29.71 -7.13 11.52
C PHE A 3 -28.24 -7.11 11.93
N VAL A 4 -27.42 -6.36 11.18
CA VAL A 4 -26.02 -6.11 11.55
C VAL A 4 -26.02 -4.94 12.53
N PRO A 5 -25.41 -5.07 13.73
CA PRO A 5 -25.37 -4.00 14.71
C PRO A 5 -24.62 -2.77 14.18
N VAL A 6 -24.99 -1.59 14.68
CA VAL A 6 -24.27 -0.34 14.39
C VAL A 6 -22.83 -0.47 14.91
N LYS A 7 -21.86 -0.04 14.11
CA LYS A 7 -20.43 -0.15 14.42
C LYS A 7 -20.08 0.71 15.62
N THR A 8 -19.22 0.20 16.50
CA THR A 8 -18.64 1.01 17.56
C THR A 8 -17.66 2.03 17.00
N LEU A 9 -17.36 3.10 17.76
CA LEU A 9 -16.37 4.09 17.36
C LEU A 9 -14.99 3.45 17.10
N ASP A 10 -14.60 2.48 17.91
CA ASP A 10 -13.34 1.73 17.73
C ASP A 10 -13.33 0.94 16.42
N GLN A 11 -14.43 0.26 16.08
CA GLN A 11 -14.56 -0.47 14.82
C GLN A 11 -14.51 0.51 13.63
N GLN A 12 -15.17 1.66 13.74
CA GLN A 12 -15.13 2.70 12.71
C GLN A 12 -13.73 3.32 12.55
N GLY A 13 -12.98 3.45 13.64
CA GLY A 13 -11.58 3.87 13.63
C GLY A 13 -10.70 2.89 12.85
N VAL A 14 -10.84 1.58 13.11
CA VAL A 14 -10.08 0.54 12.41
C VAL A 14 -10.43 0.47 10.93
N LEU A 15 -11.71 0.58 10.58
CA LEU A 15 -12.12 0.68 9.17
C LEU A 15 -11.54 1.89 8.47
N SER A 16 -11.38 3.01 9.19
CA SER A 16 -10.74 4.21 8.63
C SER A 16 -9.26 3.94 8.32
N LEU A 17 -8.54 3.21 9.19
CA LEU A 17 -7.17 2.77 8.89
C LEU A 17 -7.11 1.92 7.61
N HIS A 18 -8.03 0.96 7.44
CA HIS A 18 -8.10 0.12 6.23
C HIS A 18 -8.37 0.94 4.97
N ARG A 19 -9.28 1.93 5.04
CA ARG A 19 -9.58 2.83 3.90
C ARG A 19 -8.37 3.68 3.53
N VAL A 20 -7.70 4.26 4.51
CA VAL A 20 -6.48 5.07 4.29
C VAL A 20 -5.37 4.21 3.70
N ARG A 21 -5.14 3.01 4.24
CA ARG A 21 -4.18 2.05 3.66
C ARG A 21 -4.52 1.76 2.19
N ALA A 22 -5.77 1.45 1.89
CA ALA A 22 -6.20 1.15 0.52
C ALA A 22 -5.99 2.35 -0.42
N ALA A 23 -6.24 3.58 0.05
CA ALA A 23 -5.98 4.80 -0.72
C ALA A 23 -4.47 4.96 -1.02
N PHE A 24 -3.60 4.81 -0.02
CA PHE A 24 -2.15 4.91 -0.22
C PHE A 24 -1.61 3.80 -1.14
N VAL A 25 -2.12 2.57 -1.04
CA VAL A 25 -1.74 1.48 -1.95
C VAL A 25 -2.10 1.80 -3.41
N ARG A 26 -3.28 2.40 -3.65
CA ARG A 26 -3.68 2.84 -4.99
C ARG A 26 -2.80 3.98 -5.50
N GLN A 27 -2.57 5.00 -4.68
CA GLN A 27 -1.67 6.11 -5.03
C GLN A 27 -0.26 5.63 -5.36
N ARG A 28 0.27 4.70 -4.56
CA ARG A 28 1.60 4.13 -4.79
C ARG A 28 1.63 3.40 -6.12
N THR A 29 0.65 2.53 -6.38
CA THR A 29 0.53 1.83 -7.66
C THR A 29 0.45 2.79 -8.84
N ALA A 30 -0.28 3.89 -8.72
CA ALA A 30 -0.36 4.92 -9.76
C ALA A 30 1.01 5.57 -10.02
N ALA A 31 1.70 6.02 -8.97
CA ALA A 31 3.04 6.62 -9.08
C ALA A 31 4.06 5.65 -9.71
N ILE A 32 3.99 4.37 -9.37
CA ILE A 32 4.83 3.32 -9.96
C ILE A 32 4.58 3.20 -11.47
N ASN A 33 3.32 3.26 -11.88
CA ASN A 33 2.97 3.20 -13.29
C ASN A 33 3.42 4.45 -14.04
N THR A 34 3.32 5.63 -13.43
CA THR A 34 3.88 6.88 -13.97
C THR A 34 5.38 6.77 -14.22
N VAL A 35 6.15 6.36 -13.20
CA VAL A 35 7.61 6.16 -13.32
C VAL A 35 7.94 5.18 -14.44
N ARG A 36 7.23 4.04 -14.50
CA ARG A 36 7.45 3.04 -15.55
C ARG A 36 7.13 3.58 -16.95
N GLY A 37 6.04 4.34 -17.09
CA GLY A 37 5.65 4.96 -18.36
C GLY A 37 6.74 5.92 -18.86
N LEU A 38 7.13 6.88 -18.01
CA LEU A 38 8.13 7.88 -18.35
C LEU A 38 9.49 7.24 -18.68
N LEU A 39 9.98 6.31 -17.87
CA LEU A 39 11.26 5.64 -18.14
C LEU A 39 11.25 4.82 -19.45
N THR A 40 10.08 4.29 -19.84
CA THR A 40 9.94 3.54 -21.10
C THR A 40 10.11 4.45 -22.32
N GLU A 41 9.71 5.72 -22.24
CA GLU A 41 9.91 6.71 -23.31
C GLU A 41 11.40 6.94 -23.62
N PHE A 42 12.27 6.73 -22.62
CA PHE A 42 13.73 6.81 -22.74
C PHE A 42 14.40 5.43 -22.92
N GLY A 43 13.65 4.38 -23.24
CA GLY A 43 14.18 3.02 -23.43
C GLY A 43 14.60 2.30 -22.15
N ILE A 44 14.30 2.86 -20.97
CA ILE A 44 14.63 2.28 -19.66
C ILE A 44 13.46 1.40 -19.20
N VAL A 45 13.54 0.12 -19.52
CA VAL A 45 12.47 -0.85 -19.24
C VAL A 45 12.87 -1.81 -18.12
N ALA A 46 11.91 -2.27 -17.31
CA ALA A 46 12.08 -3.39 -16.39
C ALA A 46 10.79 -4.22 -16.31
N GLY A 47 10.85 -5.38 -15.65
CA GLY A 47 9.68 -6.23 -15.43
C GLY A 47 8.53 -5.52 -14.70
N LYS A 48 7.32 -6.07 -14.81
CA LYS A 48 6.14 -5.59 -14.09
C LYS A 48 6.24 -5.93 -12.59
N GLY A 49 5.58 -5.13 -11.76
CA GLY A 49 5.47 -5.34 -10.31
C GLY A 49 6.32 -4.36 -9.46
N ILE A 50 5.96 -4.28 -8.18
CA ILE A 50 6.59 -3.37 -7.20
C ILE A 50 8.05 -3.75 -6.89
N GLN A 51 8.36 -5.05 -6.91
CA GLN A 51 9.70 -5.57 -6.62
C GLN A 51 10.75 -5.15 -7.66
N ARG A 52 10.31 -4.65 -8.82
CA ARG A 52 11.17 -4.23 -9.94
C ARG A 52 11.42 -2.72 -9.99
N ILE A 53 10.93 -1.97 -9.00
CA ILE A 53 11.13 -0.51 -8.93
C ILE A 53 12.56 -0.15 -8.59
N ALA A 54 13.16 -0.88 -7.65
CA ALA A 54 14.57 -0.68 -7.30
C ALA A 54 15.46 -0.90 -8.55
N GLU A 55 15.09 -1.86 -9.40
CA GLU A 55 15.75 -2.11 -10.68
C GLU A 55 15.57 -0.94 -11.65
N LEU A 56 14.37 -0.35 -11.77
CA LEU A 56 14.14 0.84 -12.60
C LEU A 56 14.97 2.04 -12.11
N ARG A 57 15.01 2.28 -10.80
CA ARG A 57 15.82 3.35 -10.21
C ARG A 57 17.29 3.13 -10.52
N GLN A 58 17.81 1.92 -10.29
CA GLN A 58 19.20 1.59 -10.59
C GLN A 58 19.54 1.76 -12.07
N ARG A 59 18.64 1.41 -12.99
CA ARG A 59 18.84 1.63 -14.43
C ARG A 59 18.87 3.14 -14.76
N MET A 60 17.97 3.93 -14.17
CA MET A 60 17.95 5.38 -14.29
C MET A 60 19.29 6.00 -13.82
N ASP A 61 19.82 5.53 -12.69
CA ASP A 61 21.07 6.06 -12.12
C ASP A 61 22.32 5.73 -12.97
N LYS A 62 22.24 4.71 -13.83
CA LYS A 62 23.33 4.27 -14.71
C LYS A 62 23.37 4.97 -16.07
N VAL A 63 22.28 5.63 -16.47
CA VAL A 63 22.20 6.30 -17.77
C VAL A 63 22.65 7.76 -17.64
N GLY A 64 23.33 8.28 -18.66
CA GLY A 64 23.75 9.68 -18.72
C GLY A 64 22.67 10.61 -19.29
N GLY A 65 22.99 11.90 -19.36
CA GLY A 65 22.10 12.96 -19.88
C GLY A 65 21.68 12.77 -21.34
N ASP A 66 22.52 12.13 -22.16
CA ASP A 66 22.24 11.87 -23.59
C ASP A 66 21.02 10.96 -23.81
N LEU A 67 20.70 10.10 -22.84
CA LEU A 67 19.54 9.20 -22.90
C LEU A 67 18.38 9.71 -22.04
N LEU A 68 18.68 10.33 -20.91
CA LEU A 68 17.69 10.84 -19.97
C LEU A 68 18.02 12.29 -19.60
N PRO A 69 17.31 13.27 -20.21
CA PRO A 69 17.48 14.69 -19.91
C PRO A 69 17.31 15.00 -18.42
N ASP A 70 18.00 16.03 -17.95
CA ASP A 70 18.06 16.37 -16.52
C ASP A 70 16.69 16.71 -15.94
N GLU A 71 15.83 17.40 -16.69
CA GLU A 71 14.47 17.72 -16.26
C GLU A 71 13.61 16.45 -16.10
N ALA A 72 13.74 15.50 -17.02
CA ALA A 72 13.04 14.22 -16.93
C ALA A 72 13.55 13.41 -15.73
N ARG A 73 14.87 13.38 -15.52
CA ARG A 73 15.49 12.73 -14.35
C ARG A 73 14.99 13.33 -13.05
N ALA A 74 14.95 14.66 -12.94
CA ALA A 74 14.45 15.35 -11.76
C ALA A 74 12.97 15.00 -11.49
N ALA A 75 12.11 15.10 -12.50
CA ALA A 75 10.69 14.78 -12.36
C ALA A 75 10.43 13.30 -11.98
N ILE A 76 11.19 12.36 -12.56
CA ILE A 76 11.07 10.94 -12.23
C ILE A 76 11.59 10.66 -10.81
N SER A 77 12.65 11.38 -10.38
CA SER A 77 13.19 11.28 -9.01
C SER A 77 12.17 11.73 -7.96
N GLU A 78 11.42 12.81 -8.20
CA GLU A 78 10.31 13.24 -7.35
C GLU A 78 9.23 12.15 -7.22
N ALA A 79 8.84 11.52 -8.34
CA ALA A 79 7.85 10.44 -8.31
C ALA A 79 8.35 9.21 -7.53
N PHE A 80 9.65 8.92 -7.62
CA PHE A 80 10.33 7.90 -6.86
C PHE A 80 10.33 8.18 -5.35
N GLU A 81 10.62 9.41 -4.92
CA GLU A 81 10.53 9.83 -3.51
C GLU A 81 9.09 9.75 -2.97
N HIS A 82 8.11 10.08 -3.82
CA HIS A 82 6.70 9.91 -3.48
C HIS A 82 6.34 8.44 -3.21
N ILE A 83 6.87 7.51 -4.01
CA ILE A 83 6.69 6.05 -3.82
C ILE A 83 7.26 5.61 -2.46
N ASP A 84 8.45 6.12 -2.08
CA ASP A 84 9.11 5.78 -0.83
C ASP A 84 8.32 6.31 0.38
N THR A 85 7.85 7.56 0.27
CA THR A 85 6.98 8.19 1.26
C THR A 85 5.68 7.39 1.46
N LEU A 86 5.02 7.01 0.38
CA LEU A 86 3.80 6.21 0.44
C LEU A 86 4.06 4.82 1.04
N SER A 87 5.20 4.19 0.72
CA SER A 87 5.57 2.89 1.28
C SER A 87 5.75 2.97 2.80
N THR A 88 6.40 4.02 3.29
CA THR A 88 6.57 4.29 4.73
C THR A 88 5.22 4.53 5.41
N ARG A 89 4.35 5.34 4.79
CA ARG A 89 3.00 5.61 5.33
C ARG A 89 2.13 4.36 5.37
N ILE A 90 2.19 3.50 4.35
CA ILE A 90 1.48 2.22 4.34
C ILE A 90 1.95 1.36 5.50
N ALA A 91 3.27 1.20 5.70
CA ALA A 91 3.82 0.41 6.80
C ALA A 91 3.38 0.94 8.17
N SER A 92 3.37 2.27 8.36
CA SER A 92 2.89 2.91 9.59
C SER A 92 1.41 2.61 9.86
N VAL A 93 0.54 2.70 8.85
CA VAL A 93 -0.89 2.38 8.99
C VAL A 93 -1.10 0.88 9.25
N GLU A 94 -0.35 0.01 8.56
CA GLU A 94 -0.38 -1.44 8.79
C GLU A 94 0.03 -1.81 10.21
N ALA A 95 1.06 -1.16 10.77
CA ALA A 95 1.48 -1.39 12.15
C ALA A 95 0.36 -1.06 13.15
N ARG A 96 -0.41 0.02 12.91
CA ARG A 96 -1.57 0.38 13.74
C ARG A 96 -2.70 -0.65 13.62
N ILE A 97 -2.96 -1.15 12.41
CA ILE A 97 -3.94 -2.22 12.18
C ILE A 97 -3.53 -3.49 12.93
N VAL A 98 -2.26 -3.88 12.85
CA VAL A 98 -1.70 -5.04 13.55
C VAL A 98 -1.76 -4.86 15.07
N ALA A 99 -1.48 -3.67 15.58
CA ALA A 99 -1.61 -3.36 17.02
C ALA A 99 -3.06 -3.57 17.50
N TRP A 100 -4.06 -3.08 16.75
CA TRP A 100 -5.46 -3.32 17.08
C TRP A 100 -5.85 -4.80 16.94
N HIS A 101 -5.38 -5.48 15.90
CA HIS A 101 -5.60 -6.92 15.73
C HIS A 101 -5.13 -7.70 16.98
N LYS A 102 -3.98 -7.33 17.55
CA LYS A 102 -3.44 -7.97 18.75
C LYS A 102 -4.31 -7.76 19.98
N SER A 103 -5.08 -6.68 20.11
CA SER A 103 -6.03 -6.50 21.22
C SER A 103 -7.37 -7.22 20.98
N SER A 104 -7.77 -7.45 19.73
CA SER A 104 -9.04 -8.10 19.38
C SER A 104 -9.00 -9.63 19.36
N ALA A 105 -9.61 -10.28 20.36
CA ALA A 105 -9.71 -11.75 20.42
C ALA A 105 -10.41 -12.36 19.19
N ALA A 106 -11.48 -11.73 18.72
CA ALA A 106 -12.18 -12.14 17.50
C ALA A 106 -11.27 -12.06 16.28
N SER A 107 -10.47 -10.99 16.15
CA SER A 107 -9.56 -10.83 15.03
C SER A 107 -8.43 -11.86 15.08
N ARG A 108 -7.82 -12.11 16.24
CA ARG A 108 -6.80 -13.16 16.42
C ARG A 108 -7.33 -14.54 16.07
N ARG A 109 -8.54 -14.89 16.53
CA ARG A 109 -9.20 -16.16 16.19
C ARG A 109 -9.46 -16.30 14.69
N LEU A 110 -9.85 -15.22 14.02
CA LEU A 110 -10.08 -15.27 12.58
C LEU A 110 -8.77 -15.41 11.79
N ALA A 111 -7.67 -14.81 12.27
CA ALA A 111 -6.36 -14.93 11.63
C ALA A 111 -5.69 -16.30 11.80
N SER A 112 -6.20 -17.18 12.68
CA SER A 112 -5.70 -18.56 12.76
C SER A 112 -6.27 -19.46 11.65
N ALA A 113 -7.21 -18.97 10.85
CA ALA A 113 -7.71 -19.69 9.67
C ALA A 113 -6.67 -19.65 8.53
N LEU A 114 -6.54 -20.76 7.80
CA LEU A 114 -5.61 -20.86 6.67
C LEU A 114 -5.91 -19.77 5.63
N GLY A 115 -4.89 -18.97 5.28
CA GLY A 115 -5.00 -17.91 4.28
C GLY A 115 -5.54 -16.56 4.80
N VAL A 116 -5.87 -16.43 6.08
CA VAL A 116 -6.35 -15.16 6.66
C VAL A 116 -5.28 -14.53 7.54
N GLY A 117 -4.66 -13.45 7.08
CA GLY A 117 -3.68 -12.69 7.87
C GLY A 117 -4.29 -11.57 8.74
N PRO A 118 -3.49 -10.92 9.59
CA PRO A 118 -3.95 -9.85 10.51
C PRO A 118 -4.69 -8.68 9.83
N ILE A 119 -4.27 -8.28 8.62
CA ILE A 119 -4.92 -7.21 7.85
C ILE A 119 -6.34 -7.65 7.44
N THR A 120 -6.48 -8.85 6.87
CA THR A 120 -7.78 -9.38 6.44
C THR A 120 -8.68 -9.66 7.63
N ALA A 121 -8.16 -10.29 8.68
CA ALA A 121 -8.92 -10.61 9.88
C ALA A 121 -9.46 -9.35 10.58
N SER A 122 -8.65 -8.29 10.67
CA SER A 122 -9.08 -7.05 11.30
C SER A 122 -10.12 -6.30 10.47
N ALA A 123 -9.99 -6.32 9.14
CA ALA A 123 -11.00 -5.73 8.25
C ALA A 123 -12.36 -6.42 8.39
N ILE A 124 -12.39 -7.76 8.44
CA ILE A 124 -13.62 -8.54 8.57
C ILE A 124 -14.27 -8.25 9.93
N VAL A 125 -13.53 -8.36 11.03
CA VAL A 125 -14.07 -8.12 12.38
C VAL A 125 -14.58 -6.70 12.55
N ALA A 126 -13.84 -5.70 12.07
CA ALA A 126 -14.29 -4.30 12.13
C ALA A 126 -15.51 -4.02 11.23
N SER A 127 -15.73 -4.82 10.17
CA SER A 127 -16.87 -4.67 9.27
C SER A 127 -18.16 -5.29 9.81
N VAL A 128 -18.04 -6.47 10.46
CA VAL A 128 -19.16 -7.30 10.91
C VAL A 128 -19.57 -7.02 12.37
N GLY A 129 -18.65 -6.57 13.21
CA GLY A 129 -18.89 -6.42 14.65
C GLY A 129 -19.06 -7.77 15.35
N ASP A 130 -20.00 -7.89 16.29
CA ASP A 130 -20.20 -9.10 17.10
C ASP A 130 -20.95 -10.24 16.40
N GLY A 131 -21.41 -10.04 15.15
CA GLY A 131 -21.85 -11.11 14.25
C GLY A 131 -22.83 -12.14 14.85
N ARG A 132 -23.72 -11.73 15.76
CA ARG A 132 -24.77 -12.59 16.33
C ARG A 132 -25.88 -12.87 15.34
#